data_AF-A0A0P6JYP1-F1
#
_entry.id   AF-A0A0P6JYP1-F1
#
_cell.length_a   1.000
_cell.length_b   1.000
_cell.length_c   1.000
_cell.angle_alpha   90.00
_cell.angle_beta   90.00
_cell.angle_gamma   90.00
#
_symmetry.space_group_name_H-M   'P 1'
#
loop_
_entity.id
_entity.type
_entity.pdbx_description
1 polymer ?
#
loop_
_entity_poly.entity_id
_entity_poly.type
_entity_poly.pdbx_seq_one_letter_code
_entity_poly.pdbx_strand_id
1 'polypeptide(L)'
;MEGELLLLLSVIFLLQGTCGCPEKCFCHSSSNSVDCSHQGLAEIPPDLPPETLTLLLQDNQIRQLPALAFRTVPRLKTLNLSNNSLSELAPEAFHGLQHLQVLNLTHNSLLSLESRLFHSLPQLRELDLSSNNISHLPKSLGEPWENLTVFAVQQNQLQHLSRELLESMPRVRLLLLQNNLWKCNRHLLGLKLWLETFIYEGGRTDGVICESPDTWKGKDLLKIPHELYQPCPPPPPPELVSSQAGQHESEHGKVPKLPEDHSLGQQQVSGCEVKPKPRPANLRHAMATVVITGVVCGIVCLMMLVAAIYGCTYAAITAQGHGRPSAQTSESGKAEGKEPFDSLPA
;
A
#
# COMPACT_ATOMS: atom_id res chain seq x y z
N MET A 1 -0.78 63.79 4.35
CA MET A 1 -0.66 62.44 4.98
C MET A 1 -1.32 61.33 4.16
N GLU A 2 -2.18 61.61 3.17
CA GLU A 2 -2.79 60.55 2.34
C GLU A 2 -1.88 60.00 1.22
N GLY A 3 -0.90 60.78 0.75
CA GLY A 3 0.03 60.36 -0.31
C GLY A 3 1.04 59.30 0.13
N GLU A 4 1.45 59.28 1.40
CA GLU A 4 2.39 58.28 1.92
C GLU A 4 1.71 56.92 2.18
N LEU A 5 0.42 56.91 2.52
CA LEU A 5 -0.33 55.67 2.72
C LEU A 5 -0.57 54.94 1.38
N LEU A 6 -0.79 55.67 0.29
CA LEU A 6 -0.90 55.12 -1.07
C LEU A 6 0.45 54.60 -1.60
N LEU A 7 1.56 55.26 -1.27
CA LEU A 7 2.91 54.76 -1.59
C LEU A 7 3.24 53.50 -0.78
N LEU A 8 2.89 53.45 0.50
CA LEU A 8 3.05 52.24 1.33
C LEU A 8 2.16 51.09 0.85
N LEU A 9 0.90 51.35 0.47
CA LEU A 9 0.00 50.32 -0.07
C LEU A 9 0.43 49.81 -1.44
N SER A 10 0.98 50.67 -2.31
CA SER A 10 1.55 50.27 -3.60
C SER A 10 2.89 49.53 -3.45
N VAL A 11 3.72 49.89 -2.47
CA VAL A 11 4.93 49.14 -2.11
C VAL A 11 4.59 47.79 -1.46
N ILE A 12 3.51 47.70 -0.67
CA ILE A 12 2.99 46.42 -0.14
C ILE A 12 2.41 45.56 -1.28
N PHE A 13 1.73 46.15 -2.27
CA PHE A 13 1.28 45.44 -3.48
C PHE A 13 2.44 45.00 -4.38
N LEU A 14 3.54 45.76 -4.44
CA LEU A 14 4.78 45.39 -5.13
C LEU A 14 5.58 44.31 -4.35
N LEU A 15 5.50 44.31 -3.02
CA LEU A 15 6.11 43.28 -2.15
C LEU A 15 5.28 41.99 -2.09
N GLN A 16 4.00 42.02 -2.42
CA GLN A 16 3.16 40.83 -2.60
C GLN A 16 3.32 40.17 -3.98
N GLY A 17 4.36 40.54 -4.75
CA GLY A 17 4.39 40.29 -6.19
C GLY A 17 5.73 39.85 -6.79
N THR A 18 6.63 39.21 -6.04
CA THR A 18 7.66 38.35 -6.66
C THR A 18 7.73 37.00 -5.95
N CYS A 19 6.68 36.21 -6.13
CA CYS A 19 6.81 34.77 -6.09
C CYS A 19 7.60 34.34 -7.35
N GLY A 20 8.89 34.66 -7.33
CA GLY A 20 9.80 34.50 -8.47
C GLY A 20 10.16 33.04 -8.66
N CYS A 21 10.40 32.66 -9.90
CA CYS A 21 11.07 31.39 -10.15
C CYS A 21 12.50 31.45 -9.58
N PRO A 22 13.01 30.41 -8.91
CA PRO A 22 14.40 30.40 -8.47
C PRO A 22 15.35 30.61 -9.66
N GLU A 23 16.44 31.37 -9.49
CA GLU A 23 17.33 31.79 -10.60
C GLU A 23 17.87 30.63 -11.44
N LYS A 24 18.13 29.48 -10.81
CA LYS A 24 18.64 28.28 -11.48
C LYS A 24 17.54 27.38 -12.05
N CYS A 25 16.27 27.72 -11.88
CA CYS A 25 15.16 26.86 -12.26
C CYS A 25 14.32 27.46 -13.39
N PHE A 26 13.59 26.60 -14.09
CA PHE A 26 12.64 26.96 -15.13
C PHE A 26 11.21 26.68 -14.66
N CYS A 27 10.41 27.74 -14.50
CA CYS A 27 9.04 27.63 -14.04
C CYS A 27 8.05 27.74 -15.19
N HIS A 28 7.11 26.80 -15.25
CA HIS A 28 6.07 26.72 -16.27
C HIS A 28 4.71 27.01 -15.63
N SER A 29 4.26 28.26 -15.69
CA SER A 29 3.02 28.72 -15.04
C SER A 29 1.73 28.06 -15.57
N SER A 30 1.73 27.53 -16.79
CA SER A 30 0.55 26.84 -17.35
C SER A 30 0.32 25.45 -16.75
N SER A 31 1.37 24.80 -16.28
CA SER A 31 1.34 23.44 -15.71
C SER A 31 1.69 23.41 -14.22
N ASN A 32 2.02 24.57 -13.64
CA ASN A 32 2.57 24.72 -12.30
C ASN A 32 3.75 23.76 -12.05
N SER A 33 4.64 23.64 -13.04
CA SER A 33 5.84 22.80 -12.98
C SER A 33 7.08 23.66 -12.78
N VAL A 34 7.97 23.23 -11.90
CA VAL A 34 9.26 23.87 -11.64
C VAL A 34 10.36 22.86 -11.94
N ASP A 35 11.17 23.17 -12.94
CA ASP A 35 12.29 22.36 -13.37
C ASP A 35 13.61 22.94 -12.88
N CYS A 36 14.21 22.28 -11.90
CA CYS A 36 15.50 22.61 -11.32
C CYS A 36 16.53 21.51 -11.62
N SER A 37 16.31 20.68 -12.65
CA SER A 37 17.18 19.55 -12.97
C SER A 37 18.52 19.97 -13.59
N HIS A 38 19.57 19.20 -13.32
CA HIS A 38 20.92 19.44 -13.86
C HIS A 38 21.56 20.79 -13.49
N GLN A 39 21.21 21.36 -12.33
CA GLN A 39 21.64 22.72 -11.93
C GLN A 39 22.81 22.73 -10.92
N GLY A 40 23.32 21.56 -10.55
CA GLY A 40 24.37 21.42 -9.54
C GLY A 40 23.94 21.95 -8.17
N LEU A 41 22.65 21.85 -7.83
CA LEU A 41 22.12 22.32 -6.55
C LEU A 41 22.63 21.44 -5.42
N ALA A 42 23.13 22.06 -4.36
CA ALA A 42 23.52 21.37 -3.12
C ALA A 42 22.35 21.24 -2.12
N GLU A 43 21.32 22.07 -2.28
CA GLU A 43 20.15 22.17 -1.42
C GLU A 43 18.90 22.54 -2.23
N ILE A 44 17.74 22.43 -1.61
CA ILE A 44 16.46 22.82 -2.23
C ILE A 44 16.36 24.34 -2.26
N PRO A 45 16.02 24.96 -3.40
CA PRO A 45 15.83 26.41 -3.48
C PRO A 45 14.73 26.89 -2.50
N PRO A 46 14.96 27.96 -1.72
CA PRO A 46 13.98 28.44 -0.73
C PRO A 46 12.75 29.07 -1.38
N ASP A 47 12.92 29.69 -2.56
CA ASP A 47 11.92 30.55 -3.21
C ASP A 47 11.09 29.80 -4.25
N LEU A 48 10.57 28.63 -3.88
CA LEU A 48 9.69 27.86 -4.76
C LEU A 48 8.26 28.45 -4.80
N PRO A 49 7.64 28.61 -5.99
CA PRO A 49 6.26 29.07 -6.10
C PRO A 49 5.26 28.15 -5.37
N PRO A 50 4.37 28.64 -4.50
CA PRO A 50 3.53 27.80 -3.64
C PRO A 50 2.46 26.99 -4.38
N GLU A 51 2.14 27.42 -5.61
CA GLU A 51 1.20 26.74 -6.49
C GLU A 51 1.82 25.56 -7.25
N THR A 52 3.12 25.29 -7.04
CA THR A 52 3.85 24.21 -7.72
C THR A 52 3.18 22.85 -7.46
N LEU A 53 2.86 22.16 -8.55
CA LEU A 53 2.31 20.81 -8.57
C LEU A 53 3.36 19.77 -8.90
N THR A 54 4.36 20.13 -9.72
CA THR A 54 5.45 19.25 -10.14
C THR A 54 6.78 19.93 -9.87
N LEU A 55 7.65 19.27 -9.10
CA LEU A 55 9.00 19.75 -8.81
C LEU A 55 10.03 18.72 -9.26
N LEU A 56 10.87 19.13 -10.20
CA LEU A 56 11.94 18.31 -10.77
C LEU A 56 13.28 18.80 -10.21
N LEU A 57 13.91 17.98 -9.38
CA LEU A 57 15.19 18.24 -8.72
C LEU A 57 16.23 17.16 -9.06
N GLN A 58 15.98 16.34 -10.08
CA GLN A 58 16.90 15.28 -10.47
C GLN A 58 18.25 15.82 -10.99
N ASP A 59 19.27 14.97 -10.92
CA ASP A 59 20.60 15.25 -11.46
C ASP A 59 21.26 16.49 -10.82
N ASN A 60 21.15 16.57 -9.49
CA ASN A 60 21.77 17.60 -8.66
C ASN A 60 22.74 16.96 -7.65
N GLN A 61 23.22 17.76 -6.70
CA GLN A 61 24.20 17.35 -5.68
C GLN A 61 23.62 17.46 -4.27
N ILE A 62 22.29 17.31 -4.13
CA ILE A 62 21.60 17.42 -2.86
C ILE A 62 21.97 16.22 -2.00
N ARG A 63 22.48 16.49 -0.78
CA ARG A 63 23.00 15.44 0.12
C ARG A 63 22.06 15.06 1.25
N GLN A 64 21.22 16.01 1.67
CA GLN A 64 20.36 15.86 2.83
C GLN A 64 19.03 16.58 2.59
N LEU A 65 17.96 16.04 3.16
CA LEU A 65 16.68 16.75 3.24
C LEU A 65 16.39 17.16 4.69
N PRO A 66 16.38 18.47 5.00
CA PRO A 66 16.04 18.95 6.34
C PRO A 66 14.55 18.72 6.64
N ALA A 67 14.18 18.83 7.93
CA ALA A 67 12.77 18.79 8.32
C ALA A 67 11.99 19.91 7.62
N LEU A 68 10.75 19.61 7.18
CA LEU A 68 9.87 20.57 6.51
C LEU A 68 10.46 21.15 5.20
N ALA A 69 11.34 20.41 4.53
CA ALA A 69 12.05 20.83 3.32
C ALA A 69 11.14 21.41 2.22
N PHE A 70 9.91 20.90 2.11
CA PHE A 70 8.95 21.27 1.06
C PHE A 70 7.74 22.07 1.57
N ARG A 71 7.83 22.67 2.76
CA ARG A 71 6.69 23.39 3.39
C ARG A 71 6.14 24.55 2.55
N THR A 72 6.95 25.13 1.67
CA THR A 72 6.57 26.26 0.80
C THR A 72 5.72 25.84 -0.38
N VAL A 73 5.68 24.54 -0.71
CA VAL A 73 4.98 23.97 -1.86
C VAL A 73 3.99 22.87 -1.44
N PRO A 74 2.97 23.20 -0.63
CA PRO A 74 2.07 22.21 -0.04
C PRO A 74 1.16 21.49 -1.05
N ARG A 75 1.06 22.01 -2.29
CA ARG A 75 0.22 21.46 -3.36
C ARG A 75 0.93 20.44 -4.25
N LEU A 76 2.19 20.09 -3.95
CA LEU A 76 2.96 19.14 -4.75
C LEU A 76 2.22 17.81 -4.93
N LYS A 77 2.22 17.34 -6.18
CA LYS A 77 1.72 16.03 -6.62
C LYS A 77 2.85 15.13 -7.09
N THR A 78 3.88 15.70 -7.71
CA THR A 78 5.03 14.97 -8.24
C THR A 78 6.32 15.60 -7.75
N LEU A 79 7.16 14.80 -7.11
CA LEU A 79 8.49 15.20 -6.66
C LEU A 79 9.52 14.21 -7.20
N ASN A 80 10.45 14.71 -8.00
CA ASN A 80 11.58 13.93 -8.49
C ASN A 80 12.88 14.41 -7.86
N LEU A 81 13.53 13.54 -7.08
CA LEU A 81 14.82 13.73 -6.44
C LEU A 81 15.86 12.69 -6.92
N SER A 82 15.59 12.04 -8.06
CA SER A 82 16.47 11.00 -8.57
C SER A 82 17.87 11.50 -8.91
N ASN A 83 18.87 10.63 -8.87
CA ASN A 83 20.24 10.96 -9.24
C ASN A 83 20.78 12.18 -8.49
N ASN A 84 20.68 12.12 -7.16
CA ASN A 84 21.29 13.06 -6.23
C ASN A 84 22.30 12.30 -5.35
N SER A 85 22.75 12.89 -4.24
CA SER A 85 23.63 12.24 -3.27
C SER A 85 22.97 12.13 -1.90
N LEU A 86 21.64 11.95 -1.87
CA LEU A 86 20.88 11.90 -0.61
C LEU A 86 21.34 10.72 0.22
N SER A 87 21.83 11.01 1.42
CA SER A 87 22.28 10.01 2.41
C SER A 87 21.50 10.10 3.71
N GLU A 88 20.93 11.28 4.01
CA GLU A 88 20.16 11.53 5.23
C GLU A 88 18.84 12.25 4.90
N LEU A 89 17.74 11.76 5.49
CA LEU A 89 16.41 12.35 5.41
C LEU A 89 15.93 12.59 6.84
N ALA A 90 15.58 13.83 7.18
CA ALA A 90 15.04 14.14 8.50
C ALA A 90 13.63 13.50 8.71
N PRO A 91 13.23 13.21 9.97
CA PRO A 91 11.94 12.59 10.32
C PRO A 91 10.69 13.22 9.68
N GLU A 92 10.76 14.51 9.38
CA GLU A 92 9.66 15.32 8.82
C GLU A 92 10.01 15.94 7.47
N ALA A 93 10.98 15.37 6.73
CA ALA A 93 11.42 15.91 5.44
C ALA A 93 10.26 16.10 4.44
N PHE A 94 9.27 15.19 4.47
CA PHE A 94 8.10 15.22 3.59
C PHE A 94 6.80 15.64 4.30
N HIS A 95 6.90 16.22 5.50
CA HIS A 95 5.73 16.65 6.25
C HIS A 95 5.00 17.78 5.51
N GLY A 96 3.67 17.73 5.52
CA GLY A 96 2.80 18.71 4.85
C GLY A 96 2.48 18.40 3.38
N LEU A 97 3.11 17.40 2.77
CA LEU A 97 2.88 17.01 1.36
C LEU A 97 1.64 16.10 1.19
N GLN A 98 0.48 16.57 1.64
CA GLN A 98 -0.77 15.79 1.69
C GLN A 98 -1.32 15.38 0.32
N HIS A 99 -0.89 16.08 -0.74
CA HIS A 99 -1.34 15.85 -2.11
C HIS A 99 -0.34 15.08 -2.97
N LEU A 100 0.81 14.68 -2.41
CA LEU A 100 1.86 14.02 -3.17
C LEU A 100 1.39 12.63 -3.64
N GLN A 101 1.57 12.37 -4.93
CA GLN A 101 1.16 11.14 -5.61
C GLN A 101 2.36 10.36 -6.10
N VAL A 102 3.41 11.03 -6.56
CA VAL A 102 4.61 10.40 -7.12
C VAL A 102 5.84 10.93 -6.39
N LEU A 103 6.61 10.03 -5.80
CA LEU A 103 7.89 10.33 -5.17
C LEU A 103 8.97 9.42 -5.76
N ASN A 104 9.93 10.03 -6.46
CA ASN A 104 11.09 9.34 -7.01
C ASN A 104 12.36 9.74 -6.23
N LEU A 105 12.96 8.76 -5.57
CA LEU A 105 14.20 8.86 -4.80
C LEU A 105 15.30 7.95 -5.36
N THR A 106 15.17 7.52 -6.61
CA THR A 106 16.11 6.57 -7.22
C THR A 106 17.53 7.13 -7.37
N HIS A 107 18.53 6.25 -7.44
CA HIS A 107 19.92 6.65 -7.65
C HIS A 107 20.39 7.68 -6.62
N ASN A 108 20.22 7.34 -5.34
CA ASN A 108 20.72 8.10 -4.21
C ASN A 108 21.61 7.18 -3.34
N SER A 109 22.02 7.64 -2.16
CA SER A 109 22.91 6.90 -1.25
C SER A 109 22.24 6.59 0.09
N LEU A 110 20.93 6.36 0.10
CA LEU A 110 20.16 6.08 1.32
C LEU A 110 20.52 4.70 1.87
N LEU A 111 20.88 4.63 3.15
CA LEU A 111 21.27 3.40 3.86
C LEU A 111 20.12 2.79 4.67
N SER A 112 19.26 3.67 5.22
CA SER A 112 18.11 3.34 6.05
C SER A 112 17.07 4.44 5.94
N LEU A 113 15.83 4.12 6.23
CA LEU A 113 14.74 5.07 6.31
C LEU A 113 14.21 5.10 7.74
N GLU A 114 13.87 6.28 8.22
CA GLU A 114 13.22 6.41 9.52
C GLU A 114 11.84 5.77 9.48
N SER A 115 11.42 5.25 10.65
CA SER A 115 10.02 4.88 10.83
C SER A 115 9.14 6.10 10.60
N ARG A 116 8.00 5.90 9.96
CA ARG A 116 7.00 6.95 9.72
C ARG A 116 7.39 8.06 8.74
N LEU A 117 8.53 7.95 8.06
CA LEU A 117 9.01 8.96 7.11
C LEU A 117 7.97 9.35 6.03
N PHE A 118 7.12 8.41 5.62
CA PHE A 118 6.09 8.62 4.59
C PHE A 118 4.67 8.68 5.16
N HIS A 119 4.49 8.84 6.48
CA HIS A 119 3.16 8.95 7.12
C HIS A 119 2.38 10.18 6.66
N SER A 120 3.06 11.25 6.28
CA SER A 120 2.47 12.49 5.78
C SER A 120 2.04 12.44 4.31
N LEU A 121 2.12 11.27 3.65
CA LEU A 121 1.85 11.09 2.22
C LEU A 121 0.62 10.20 1.94
N PRO A 122 -0.60 10.58 2.38
CA PRO A 122 -1.79 9.72 2.28
C PRO A 122 -2.29 9.50 0.83
N GLN A 123 -1.89 10.36 -0.10
CA GLN A 123 -2.30 10.30 -1.52
C GLN A 123 -1.25 9.62 -2.41
N LEU A 124 -0.18 9.05 -1.82
CA LEU A 124 0.92 8.47 -2.58
C LEU A 124 0.42 7.27 -3.42
N ARG A 125 0.79 7.28 -4.70
CA ARG A 125 0.45 6.27 -5.71
C ARG A 125 1.69 5.52 -6.17
N GLU A 126 2.81 6.22 -6.26
CA GLU A 126 4.07 5.67 -6.74
C GLU A 126 5.20 6.12 -5.82
N LEU A 127 5.93 5.13 -5.30
CA LEU A 127 7.12 5.33 -4.50
C LEU A 127 8.25 4.50 -5.08
N ASP A 128 9.28 5.19 -5.56
CA ASP A 128 10.48 4.55 -6.11
C ASP A 128 11.71 4.89 -5.26
N LEU A 129 12.25 3.87 -4.61
CA LEU A 129 13.46 3.89 -3.77
C LEU A 129 14.59 3.05 -4.41
N SER A 130 14.46 2.69 -5.69
CA SER A 130 15.41 1.83 -6.38
C SER A 130 16.82 2.42 -6.42
N SER A 131 17.83 1.57 -6.57
CA SER A 131 19.22 2.02 -6.78
C SER A 131 19.71 2.92 -5.63
N ASN A 132 19.46 2.47 -4.41
CA ASN A 132 19.99 3.05 -3.17
C ASN A 132 20.81 1.96 -2.46
N ASN A 133 21.17 2.17 -1.19
CA ASN A 133 21.93 1.21 -0.40
C ASN A 133 21.14 0.73 0.83
N ILE A 134 19.81 0.66 0.71
CA ILE A 134 18.90 0.38 1.82
C ILE A 134 19.01 -1.08 2.22
N SER A 135 19.38 -1.34 3.48
CA SER A 135 19.55 -2.70 4.01
C SER A 135 18.30 -3.27 4.70
N HIS A 136 17.40 -2.38 5.16
CA HIS A 136 16.18 -2.74 5.85
C HIS A 136 15.11 -1.64 5.68
N LEU A 137 13.85 -2.05 5.66
CA LEU A 137 12.70 -1.14 5.65
C LEU A 137 11.91 -1.29 6.95
N PRO A 138 11.57 -0.18 7.64
CA PRO A 138 10.71 -0.23 8.81
C PRO A 138 9.34 -0.85 8.50
N LYS A 139 8.79 -1.60 9.45
CA LYS A 139 7.42 -2.15 9.33
C LYS A 139 6.35 -1.06 9.24
N SER A 140 6.60 0.07 9.89
CA SER A 140 5.72 1.25 9.97
C SER A 140 6.30 2.41 9.16
N LEU A 141 6.71 2.14 7.92
CA LEU A 141 7.28 3.15 7.02
C LEU A 141 6.21 4.14 6.53
N GLY A 142 5.01 3.62 6.23
CA GLY A 142 3.78 4.37 5.92
C GLY A 142 2.69 4.12 6.96
N GLU A 143 1.70 5.01 7.01
CA GLU A 143 0.33 4.60 7.40
C GLU A 143 -0.24 3.77 6.25
N PRO A 144 -1.37 3.04 6.40
CA PRO A 144 -1.92 2.26 5.30
C PRO A 144 -2.00 3.11 4.02
N TRP A 145 -1.17 2.78 3.03
CA TRP A 145 -1.12 3.51 1.79
C TRP A 145 -2.28 3.05 0.91
N GLU A 146 -3.43 3.65 1.14
CA GLU A 146 -4.67 3.26 0.48
C GLU A 146 -4.61 3.39 -1.05
N ASN A 147 -3.73 4.26 -1.57
CA ASN A 147 -3.67 4.60 -2.98
C ASN A 147 -2.40 4.09 -3.68
N LEU A 148 -1.46 3.47 -2.96
CA LEU A 148 -0.17 3.08 -3.54
C LEU A 148 -0.36 1.91 -4.50
N THR A 149 0.01 2.13 -5.75
CA THR A 149 -0.08 1.16 -6.85
C THR A 149 1.29 0.66 -7.28
N VAL A 150 2.33 1.48 -7.13
CA VAL A 150 3.71 1.13 -7.51
C VAL A 150 4.62 1.30 -6.29
N PHE A 151 5.31 0.22 -5.93
CA PHE A 151 6.36 0.25 -4.92
C PHE A 151 7.62 -0.42 -5.48
N ALA A 152 8.70 0.34 -5.58
CA ALA A 152 9.95 -0.12 -6.17
C ALA A 152 11.12 0.07 -5.19
N VAL A 153 11.82 -1.02 -4.90
CA VAL A 153 12.99 -1.09 -4.00
C VAL A 153 14.09 -1.97 -4.58
N GLN A 154 14.05 -2.24 -5.88
CA GLN A 154 15.08 -3.00 -6.60
C GLN A 154 16.46 -2.34 -6.50
N GLN A 155 17.53 -3.09 -6.70
CA GLN A 155 18.91 -2.58 -6.62
C GLN A 155 19.20 -1.89 -5.28
N ASN A 156 18.91 -2.59 -4.18
CA ASN A 156 19.23 -2.18 -2.81
C ASN A 156 19.96 -3.34 -2.11
N GLN A 157 20.09 -3.26 -0.78
CA GLN A 157 20.78 -4.26 0.05
C GLN A 157 19.81 -5.05 0.94
N LEU A 158 18.53 -5.14 0.56
CA LEU A 158 17.50 -5.77 1.37
C LEU A 158 17.74 -7.27 1.49
N GLN A 159 17.66 -7.78 2.73
CA GLN A 159 17.76 -9.20 3.00
C GLN A 159 16.40 -9.85 3.29
N HIS A 160 15.48 -9.06 3.83
CA HIS A 160 14.15 -9.47 4.24
C HIS A 160 13.15 -8.34 4.00
N LEU A 161 11.88 -8.69 3.78
CA LEU A 161 10.77 -7.74 3.71
C LEU A 161 9.65 -8.25 4.62
N SER A 162 9.22 -7.42 5.56
CA SER A 162 8.21 -7.80 6.55
C SER A 162 6.83 -7.91 5.91
N ARG A 163 6.03 -8.88 6.36
CA ARG A 163 4.64 -9.04 5.92
C ARG A 163 3.78 -7.84 6.29
N GLU A 164 4.04 -7.24 7.46
CA GLU A 164 3.29 -6.09 7.96
C GLU A 164 3.43 -4.87 7.04
N LEU A 165 4.63 -4.62 6.50
CA LEU A 165 4.84 -3.58 5.50
C LEU A 165 4.06 -3.87 4.21
N LEU A 166 4.06 -5.11 3.73
CA LEU A 166 3.31 -5.50 2.53
C LEU A 166 1.80 -5.35 2.72
N GLU A 167 1.29 -5.68 3.91
CA GLU A 167 -0.12 -5.52 4.28
C GLU A 167 -0.53 -4.04 4.38
N SER A 168 0.42 -3.12 4.60
CA SER A 168 0.14 -1.67 4.59
C SER A 168 -0.13 -1.09 3.19
N MET A 169 0.06 -1.86 2.11
CA MET A 169 -0.12 -1.43 0.72
C MET A 169 -1.21 -2.25 0.01
N PRO A 170 -2.49 -2.17 0.41
CA PRO A 170 -3.53 -3.08 -0.05
C PRO A 170 -3.89 -2.94 -1.54
N ARG A 171 -3.55 -1.81 -2.18
CA ARG A 171 -3.86 -1.54 -3.60
C ARG A 171 -2.65 -1.65 -4.53
N VAL A 172 -1.51 -2.16 -4.04
CA VAL A 172 -0.31 -2.30 -4.85
C VAL A 172 -0.58 -3.21 -6.05
N ARG A 173 -0.05 -2.85 -7.21
CA ARG A 173 -0.19 -3.57 -8.48
C ARG A 173 1.14 -3.92 -9.11
N LEU A 174 2.17 -3.10 -8.86
CA LEU A 174 3.53 -3.31 -9.32
C LEU A 174 4.49 -3.25 -8.13
N LEU A 175 5.22 -4.34 -7.92
CA LEU A 175 6.19 -4.49 -6.83
C LEU A 175 7.55 -4.91 -7.39
N LEU A 176 8.54 -4.02 -7.33
CA LEU A 176 9.88 -4.26 -7.88
C LEU A 176 10.89 -4.52 -6.76
N LEU A 177 11.44 -5.72 -6.72
CA LEU A 177 12.26 -6.28 -5.62
C LEU A 177 13.60 -6.85 -6.08
N GLN A 178 13.84 -6.97 -7.39
CA GLN A 178 15.03 -7.64 -7.92
C GLN A 178 16.33 -6.96 -7.47
N ASN A 179 17.47 -7.65 -7.63
CA ASN A 179 18.80 -7.10 -7.31
C ASN A 179 18.90 -6.60 -5.86
N ASN A 180 18.57 -7.47 -4.92
CA ASN A 180 18.73 -7.27 -3.48
C ASN A 180 19.42 -8.51 -2.88
N LEU A 181 19.86 -8.43 -1.63
CA LEU A 181 20.58 -9.50 -0.95
C LEU A 181 19.64 -10.51 -0.26
N TRP A 182 18.60 -10.96 -0.96
CA TRP A 182 17.51 -11.74 -0.35
C TRP A 182 18.02 -13.01 0.34
N LYS A 183 17.81 -13.08 1.65
CA LYS A 183 18.13 -14.26 2.48
C LYS A 183 16.89 -15.14 2.55
N CYS A 184 16.81 -16.14 1.68
CA CYS A 184 15.64 -17.00 1.52
C CYS A 184 15.49 -18.06 2.61
N ASN A 185 15.60 -17.66 3.88
CA ASN A 185 15.37 -18.53 5.03
C ASN A 185 13.93 -18.38 5.58
N ARG A 186 13.65 -18.95 6.76
CA ARG A 186 12.32 -18.89 7.41
C ARG A 186 11.72 -17.49 7.53
N HIS A 187 12.55 -16.44 7.63
CA HIS A 187 12.06 -15.07 7.79
C HIS A 187 11.51 -14.50 6.48
N LEU A 188 11.92 -15.02 5.33
CA LEU A 188 11.42 -14.62 4.01
C LEU A 188 10.16 -15.39 3.59
N LEU A 189 9.73 -16.40 4.35
CA LEU A 189 8.52 -17.18 4.07
C LEU A 189 7.27 -16.29 4.02
N GLY A 190 7.19 -15.25 4.85
CA GLY A 190 6.08 -14.29 4.83
C GLY A 190 5.96 -13.57 3.49
N LEU A 191 7.09 -13.14 2.92
CA LEU A 191 7.16 -12.53 1.59
C LEU A 191 6.74 -13.54 0.51
N LYS A 192 7.26 -14.77 0.55
CA LYS A 192 6.89 -15.84 -0.40
C LYS A 192 5.39 -16.05 -0.47
N LEU A 193 4.73 -16.30 0.67
CA LEU A 193 3.30 -16.56 0.72
C LEU A 193 2.47 -15.35 0.29
N TRP A 194 2.93 -14.14 0.64
CA TRP A 194 2.28 -12.91 0.22
C TRP A 194 2.38 -12.73 -1.31
N LEU A 195 3.55 -12.97 -1.91
CA LEU A 195 3.76 -12.86 -3.36
C LEU A 195 2.91 -13.85 -4.16
N GLU A 196 2.76 -15.08 -3.67
CA GLU A 196 1.89 -16.10 -4.30
C GLU A 196 0.44 -15.59 -4.41
N THR A 197 -0.07 -14.95 -3.34
CA THR A 197 -1.41 -14.34 -3.33
C THR A 197 -1.47 -13.10 -4.22
N PHE A 198 -0.47 -12.21 -4.12
CA PHE A 198 -0.39 -10.97 -4.88
C PHE A 198 -0.40 -11.23 -6.40
N ILE A 199 0.35 -12.22 -6.88
CA ILE A 199 0.39 -12.58 -8.30
C ILE A 199 -0.93 -13.20 -8.74
N TYR A 200 -1.56 -14.03 -7.90
CA TYR A 200 -2.87 -14.59 -8.18
C TYR A 200 -3.95 -13.51 -8.38
N GLU A 201 -3.91 -12.43 -7.59
CA GLU A 201 -4.80 -11.26 -7.70
C GLU A 201 -4.43 -10.31 -8.87
N GLY A 202 -3.50 -10.71 -9.74
CA GLY A 202 -3.08 -9.96 -10.93
C GLY A 202 -1.97 -8.93 -10.69
N GLY A 203 -1.32 -8.97 -9.52
CA GLY A 203 -0.13 -8.18 -9.22
C GLY A 203 1.07 -8.58 -10.09
N ARG A 204 1.95 -7.60 -10.36
CA ARG A 204 3.18 -7.79 -11.15
C ARG A 204 4.39 -7.56 -10.29
N THR A 205 5.37 -8.45 -10.41
CA THR A 205 6.69 -8.31 -9.78
C THR A 205 7.77 -8.75 -10.76
N ASP A 206 8.95 -8.18 -10.61
CA ASP A 206 10.19 -8.54 -11.31
C ASP A 206 10.88 -9.79 -10.71
N GLY A 207 10.34 -10.33 -9.61
CA GLY A 207 10.81 -11.56 -8.99
C GLY A 207 11.83 -11.32 -7.88
N VAL A 208 12.05 -12.37 -7.09
CA VAL A 208 12.93 -12.33 -5.91
C VAL A 208 13.96 -13.44 -6.06
N ILE A 209 15.18 -13.07 -6.47
CA ILE A 209 16.29 -14.02 -6.59
C ILE A 209 17.02 -14.12 -5.26
N CYS A 210 17.14 -15.33 -4.74
CA CYS A 210 17.82 -15.62 -3.49
C CYS A 210 19.33 -15.40 -3.64
N GLU A 211 19.93 -14.62 -2.75
CA GLU A 211 21.39 -14.48 -2.66
C GLU A 211 21.99 -15.49 -1.67
N SER A 212 21.20 -15.91 -0.68
CA SER A 212 21.62 -16.91 0.31
C SER A 212 20.42 -17.67 0.88
N PRO A 213 20.65 -18.82 1.56
CA PRO A 213 21.88 -19.62 1.62
C PRO A 213 22.34 -20.18 0.26
N ASP A 214 23.57 -20.72 0.20
CA ASP A 214 24.17 -21.28 -1.03
C ASP A 214 23.32 -22.35 -1.71
N THR A 215 22.51 -23.08 -0.94
CA THR A 215 21.56 -24.08 -1.44
C THR A 215 20.51 -23.51 -2.39
N TRP A 216 20.15 -22.24 -2.20
CA TRP A 216 19.12 -21.53 -2.97
C TRP A 216 19.67 -20.33 -3.74
N LYS A 217 20.97 -20.03 -3.64
CA LYS A 217 21.58 -18.92 -4.35
C LYS A 217 21.29 -18.97 -5.85
N GLY A 218 20.86 -17.84 -6.41
CA GLY A 218 20.47 -17.70 -7.82
C GLY A 218 19.09 -18.27 -8.18
N LYS A 219 18.37 -18.88 -7.23
CA LYS A 219 17.01 -19.38 -7.47
C LYS A 219 15.97 -18.30 -7.18
N ASP A 220 14.90 -18.33 -7.95
CA ASP A 220 13.70 -17.53 -7.69
C ASP A 220 12.94 -18.08 -6.47
N LEU A 221 12.62 -17.20 -5.52
CA LEU A 221 11.89 -17.47 -4.28
C LEU A 221 10.59 -18.26 -4.52
N LEU A 222 9.85 -17.93 -5.57
CA LEU A 222 8.56 -18.57 -5.85
C LEU A 222 8.72 -20.01 -6.32
N LYS A 223 9.88 -20.36 -6.88
CA LYS A 223 10.19 -21.73 -7.33
C LYS A 223 10.65 -22.66 -6.20
N ILE A 224 10.89 -22.12 -5.00
CA ILE A 224 11.31 -22.91 -3.83
C ILE A 224 10.07 -23.44 -3.11
N PRO A 225 9.88 -24.76 -2.95
CA PRO A 225 8.76 -25.31 -2.18
C PRO A 225 8.75 -24.81 -0.73
N HIS A 226 7.57 -24.50 -0.20
CA HIS A 226 7.43 -23.90 1.14
C HIS A 226 7.83 -24.88 2.26
N GLU A 227 7.73 -26.18 2.02
CA GLU A 227 8.08 -27.27 2.94
C GLU A 227 9.57 -27.30 3.29
N LEU A 228 10.41 -26.72 2.43
CA LEU A 228 11.86 -26.62 2.65
C LEU A 228 12.25 -25.49 3.61
N TYR A 229 11.31 -24.60 3.94
CA TYR A 229 11.48 -23.60 5.00
C TYR A 229 11.16 -24.23 6.36
N GLN A 230 12.00 -25.18 6.81
CA GLN A 230 11.76 -25.90 8.06
C GLN A 230 11.83 -24.97 9.29
N PRO A 231 11.01 -25.21 10.33
CA PRO A 231 11.18 -24.60 11.65
C PRO A 231 12.50 -25.07 12.27
N CYS A 232 13.20 -24.18 12.98
CA CYS A 232 14.43 -24.54 13.70
C CYS A 232 14.20 -25.74 14.65
N PRO A 233 15.20 -26.63 14.82
CA PRO A 233 15.17 -27.62 15.89
C PRO A 233 15.04 -26.92 17.26
N PRO A 234 14.32 -27.53 18.22
CA PRO A 234 14.19 -26.96 19.56
C PRO A 234 15.57 -26.80 20.20
N PRO A 235 15.79 -25.76 21.02
CA PRO A 235 17.03 -25.63 21.76
C PRO A 235 17.26 -26.87 22.64
N PRO A 236 18.52 -27.30 22.84
CA PRO A 236 18.82 -28.40 23.74
C PRO A 236 18.31 -28.08 25.16
N PRO A 237 17.84 -29.09 25.92
CA PRO A 237 17.38 -28.87 27.29
C PRO A 237 18.52 -28.27 28.13
N PRO A 238 18.21 -27.37 29.09
CA PRO A 238 19.23 -26.82 29.96
C PRO A 238 19.90 -27.96 30.73
N GLU A 239 21.22 -28.09 30.56
CA GLU A 239 22.02 -29.02 31.36
C GLU A 239 21.86 -28.63 32.84
N LEU A 240 21.44 -29.59 33.67
CA LEU A 240 21.48 -29.45 35.12
C LEU A 240 22.95 -29.30 35.52
N VAL A 241 23.38 -28.06 35.75
CA VAL A 241 24.63 -27.80 36.47
C VAL A 241 24.43 -28.33 37.89
N SER A 242 25.08 -29.46 38.18
CA SER A 242 25.21 -29.99 39.53
C SER A 242 25.98 -28.98 40.37
N SER A 243 25.29 -28.38 41.33
CA SER A 243 25.85 -27.52 42.34
C SER A 243 26.72 -28.34 43.30
N GLN A 244 28.04 -28.29 43.10
CA GLN A 244 28.97 -28.56 44.21
C GLN A 244 29.17 -27.28 45.00
N ALA A 245 28.68 -27.34 46.23
CA ALA A 245 28.85 -26.36 47.27
C ALA A 245 30.34 -26.18 47.62
N GLY A 246 30.78 -24.92 47.66
CA GLY A 246 31.98 -24.47 48.35
C GLY A 246 31.57 -23.31 49.26
N GLN A 247 31.65 -23.57 50.56
CA GLN A 247 31.24 -22.69 51.66
C GLN A 247 32.09 -21.41 51.70
N HIS A 248 31.46 -20.27 52.03
CA HIS A 248 32.02 -19.30 52.98
C HIS A 248 30.91 -18.33 53.46
N GLU A 249 30.69 -18.33 54.77
CA GLU A 249 29.83 -17.40 55.52
C GLU A 249 30.44 -15.99 55.57
N SER A 250 29.60 -14.93 55.45
CA SER A 250 29.28 -14.02 56.57
C SER A 250 28.44 -12.80 56.09
N GLU A 251 27.19 -12.77 56.56
CA GLU A 251 26.51 -11.69 57.29
C GLU A 251 26.42 -10.20 56.84
N HIS A 252 25.22 -9.65 57.10
CA HIS A 252 24.74 -8.26 57.17
C HIS A 252 24.21 -7.58 55.89
N GLY A 253 22.91 -7.24 55.95
CA GLY A 253 22.14 -6.72 54.84
C GLY A 253 21.84 -5.22 54.85
N LYS A 254 21.37 -4.73 53.70
CA LYS A 254 20.29 -3.75 53.49
C LYS A 254 20.26 -3.39 51.99
N VAL A 255 19.05 -3.40 51.44
CA VAL A 255 18.63 -2.83 50.13
C VAL A 255 18.00 -1.44 50.43
N PRO A 256 17.85 -0.46 49.51
CA PRO A 256 18.24 -0.35 48.08
C PRO A 256 18.95 0.98 47.72
N LYS A 257 19.66 1.01 46.57
CA LYS A 257 19.36 1.84 45.37
C LYS A 257 20.57 1.96 44.44
N LEU A 258 20.26 1.87 43.14
CA LEU A 258 21.12 1.95 41.97
C LEU A 258 21.81 3.33 41.83
N PRO A 259 23.02 3.36 41.27
CA PRO A 259 23.29 4.27 40.15
C PRO A 259 23.97 3.59 38.95
N GLU A 260 23.74 4.21 37.80
CA GLU A 260 24.33 3.96 36.47
C GLU A 260 25.86 4.08 36.48
N ASP A 261 26.60 3.22 35.76
CA ASP A 261 27.18 3.53 34.44
C ASP A 261 28.18 2.43 33.96
N HIS A 262 28.27 2.31 32.64
CA HIS A 262 29.33 1.74 31.78
C HIS A 262 29.45 0.23 31.50
N SER A 263 28.88 -0.11 30.34
CA SER A 263 29.58 -0.66 29.15
C SER A 263 30.36 -1.98 29.28
N LEU A 264 29.82 -3.07 28.69
CA LEU A 264 30.54 -3.95 27.74
C LEU A 264 29.61 -5.06 27.20
N GLY A 265 29.44 -5.08 25.87
CA GLY A 265 29.14 -6.26 25.05
C GLY A 265 27.98 -7.17 25.45
N GLN A 266 26.75 -6.80 25.10
CA GLN A 266 25.68 -7.80 24.97
C GLN A 266 25.50 -8.17 23.50
N GLN A 267 26.09 -9.32 23.18
CA GLN A 267 25.72 -10.17 22.06
C GLN A 267 24.21 -10.42 22.15
N GLN A 268 23.46 -9.69 21.33
CA GLN A 268 22.01 -9.76 21.29
C GLN A 268 21.62 -11.08 20.63
N VAL A 269 21.68 -12.16 21.41
CA VAL A 269 20.89 -13.36 21.19
C VAL A 269 19.45 -12.96 21.45
N SER A 270 18.83 -12.26 20.49
CA SER A 270 17.39 -12.01 20.51
C SER A 270 16.72 -13.33 20.17
N GLY A 271 16.38 -14.05 21.24
CA GLY A 271 15.72 -15.33 21.23
C GLY A 271 14.46 -15.32 20.37
N CYS A 272 14.21 -16.48 19.76
CA CYS A 272 12.93 -16.83 19.16
C CYS A 272 11.81 -16.65 20.20
N GLU A 273 11.09 -15.54 20.14
CA GLU A 273 9.82 -15.41 20.83
C GLU A 273 8.80 -16.28 20.07
N VAL A 274 8.51 -17.46 20.61
CA VAL A 274 7.39 -18.28 20.17
C VAL A 274 6.12 -17.60 20.67
N LYS A 275 5.55 -16.72 19.86
CA LYS A 275 4.18 -16.25 20.07
C LYS A 275 3.26 -17.49 20.01
N PRO A 276 2.43 -17.77 21.04
CA PRO A 276 1.57 -18.94 21.02
C PRO A 276 0.68 -18.88 19.77
N LYS A 277 0.78 -19.93 18.96
CA LYS A 277 -0.08 -20.18 17.80
C LYS A 277 -1.55 -20.03 18.24
N PRO A 278 -2.36 -19.13 17.65
CA PRO A 278 -3.80 -19.25 17.81
C PRO A 278 -4.18 -20.62 17.24
N ARG A 279 -4.83 -21.45 18.06
CA ARG A 279 -5.36 -22.75 17.65
C ARG A 279 -6.25 -22.51 16.41
N PRO A 280 -6.05 -23.20 15.27
CA PRO A 280 -6.97 -23.08 14.15
C PRO A 280 -8.20 -23.94 14.46
N ALA A 281 -9.07 -23.45 15.35
CA ALA A 281 -10.33 -24.12 15.65
C ALA A 281 -11.39 -23.87 14.57
N ASN A 282 -11.18 -22.93 13.64
CA ASN A 282 -12.28 -22.43 12.81
C ASN A 282 -12.17 -22.74 11.31
N LEU A 283 -11.09 -23.33 10.79
CA LEU A 283 -11.01 -23.62 9.34
C LEU A 283 -11.93 -24.78 8.93
N ARG A 284 -12.05 -25.82 9.77
CA ARG A 284 -12.99 -26.92 9.54
C ARG A 284 -14.45 -26.46 9.65
N HIS A 285 -14.74 -25.58 10.60
CA HIS A 285 -16.09 -24.99 10.73
C HIS A 285 -16.42 -24.02 9.60
N ALA A 286 -15.45 -23.22 9.14
CA ALA A 286 -15.64 -22.29 8.02
C ALA A 286 -15.82 -23.02 6.68
N MET A 287 -15.06 -24.10 6.43
CA MET A 287 -15.29 -24.90 5.22
C MET A 287 -16.62 -25.65 5.28
N ALA A 288 -17.00 -26.18 6.45
CA ALA A 288 -18.31 -26.80 6.63
C ALA A 288 -19.46 -25.80 6.39
N THR A 289 -19.36 -24.57 6.90
CA THR A 289 -20.41 -23.56 6.68
C THR A 289 -20.52 -23.15 5.22
N VAL A 290 -19.40 -22.97 4.50
CA VAL A 290 -19.41 -22.63 3.06
C VAL A 290 -20.00 -23.76 2.21
N VAL A 291 -19.68 -25.02 2.50
CA VAL A 291 -20.25 -26.16 1.78
C VAL A 291 -21.75 -26.29 2.07
N ILE A 292 -22.17 -26.15 3.33
CA ILE A 292 -23.59 -26.23 3.71
C ILE A 292 -24.39 -25.08 3.08
N THR A 293 -23.89 -23.84 3.11
CA THR A 293 -24.59 -22.71 2.49
C THR A 293 -24.64 -22.84 0.97
N GLY A 294 -23.58 -23.34 0.33
CA GLY A 294 -23.57 -23.64 -1.10
C GLY A 294 -24.61 -24.69 -1.50
N VAL A 295 -24.73 -25.79 -0.76
CA VAL A 295 -25.72 -26.84 -1.01
C VAL A 295 -27.15 -26.34 -0.80
N VAL A 296 -27.41 -25.61 0.30
CA VAL A 296 -28.73 -25.04 0.57
C VAL A 296 -29.14 -24.03 -0.50
N CYS A 297 -28.23 -23.14 -0.90
CA CYS A 297 -28.48 -22.19 -1.98
C CYS A 297 -28.78 -22.91 -3.31
N GLY A 298 -28.00 -23.94 -3.64
CA GLY A 298 -28.22 -24.76 -4.83
C GLY A 298 -29.60 -25.43 -4.85
N ILE A 299 -30.03 -26.03 -3.72
CA ILE A 299 -31.35 -26.66 -3.60
C ILE A 299 -32.47 -25.63 -3.78
N VAL A 300 -32.36 -24.46 -3.15
CA VAL A 300 -33.37 -23.39 -3.27
C VAL A 300 -33.47 -22.91 -4.72
N CYS A 301 -32.35 -22.69 -5.41
CA CYS A 301 -32.35 -22.32 -6.83
C CYS A 301 -33.01 -23.39 -7.71
N LEU A 302 -32.74 -24.68 -7.43
CA LEU A 302 -33.35 -25.80 -8.16
C LEU A 302 -34.86 -25.86 -7.93
N MET A 303 -35.32 -25.68 -6.68
CA MET A 303 -36.75 -25.63 -6.35
C MET A 303 -37.46 -24.47 -7.05
N MET A 304 -36.84 -23.29 -7.11
CA MET A 304 -37.39 -22.13 -7.82
C MET A 304 -37.50 -22.36 -9.33
N LEU A 305 -36.50 -23.01 -9.95
CA LEU A 305 -36.56 -23.39 -11.36
C LEU A 305 -37.68 -24.38 -11.63
N VAL A 306 -37.84 -25.40 -10.78
CA VAL A 306 -38.93 -26.39 -10.91
C VAL A 306 -40.29 -25.71 -10.77
N ALA A 307 -40.46 -24.80 -9.81
CA ALA A 307 -41.70 -24.05 -9.63
C ALA A 307 -42.01 -23.16 -10.86
N ALA A 308 -41.00 -22.51 -11.44
CA ALA A 308 -41.15 -21.71 -12.66
C ALA A 308 -41.58 -22.58 -13.85
N ILE A 309 -40.94 -23.74 -14.04
CA ILE A 309 -41.31 -24.69 -15.10
C ILE A 309 -42.75 -25.18 -14.90
N TYR A 310 -43.12 -25.55 -13.67
CA TYR A 310 -44.47 -26.01 -13.35
C TYR A 310 -45.52 -24.91 -13.55
N GLY A 311 -45.20 -23.67 -13.20
CA GLY A 311 -46.06 -22.51 -13.47
C GLY A 311 -46.25 -22.26 -14.96
N CYS A 312 -45.18 -22.34 -15.75
CA CYS A 312 -45.24 -22.19 -17.21
C CYS A 312 -46.04 -23.31 -17.88
N THR A 313 -45.88 -24.58 -17.46
CA THR A 313 -46.65 -25.69 -18.02
C THR A 313 -48.12 -25.61 -17.63
N TYR A 314 -48.42 -25.24 -16.38
CA TYR A 314 -49.81 -25.04 -15.93
C TYR A 314 -50.49 -23.91 -16.71
N ALA A 315 -49.82 -22.77 -16.87
CA ALA A 315 -50.31 -21.65 -17.68
C ALA A 315 -50.58 -22.08 -19.13
N ALA A 316 -49.66 -22.82 -19.75
CA ALA A 316 -49.82 -23.33 -21.11
C ALA A 316 -51.04 -24.27 -21.26
N ILE A 317 -51.26 -25.17 -20.30
CA ILE A 317 -52.43 -26.07 -20.29
C ILE A 317 -53.73 -25.27 -20.14
N THR A 318 -53.78 -24.30 -19.23
CA THR A 318 -54.99 -23.47 -19.03
C THR A 318 -55.30 -22.56 -20.23
N ALA A 319 -54.27 -22.09 -20.95
CA ALA A 319 -54.44 -21.32 -22.18
C ALA A 319 -55.01 -22.18 -23.33
N GLN A 320 -54.60 -23.46 -23.42
CA GLN A 320 -55.17 -24.40 -24.40
C GLN A 320 -56.63 -24.79 -24.06
N GLY A 321 -57.02 -24.75 -22.78
CA GLY A 321 -58.41 -24.96 -22.35
C GLY A 321 -59.40 -23.87 -22.78
N HIS A 322 -58.93 -22.69 -23.18
CA HIS A 322 -59.77 -21.57 -23.66
C HIS A 322 -59.72 -21.41 -25.20
N GLY A 323 -59.04 -22.32 -25.91
CA GLY A 323 -58.64 -22.15 -27.31
C GLY A 323 -59.21 -23.17 -28.30
N ARG A 324 -60.44 -23.68 -28.10
CA ARG A 324 -61.17 -24.35 -29.20
C ARG A 324 -62.59 -23.77 -29.36
N PRO A 325 -62.90 -23.11 -30.49
CA PRO A 325 -64.20 -22.51 -30.73
C PRO A 325 -65.30 -23.55 -30.89
N SER A 326 -66.48 -23.25 -30.32
CA SER A 326 -67.75 -23.85 -30.70
C SER A 326 -67.98 -23.67 -32.20
N ALA A 327 -68.08 -24.78 -32.94
CA ALA A 327 -68.47 -24.76 -34.33
C ALA A 327 -69.99 -24.63 -34.43
N GLN A 328 -70.41 -23.47 -34.94
CA GLN A 328 -71.57 -23.20 -35.79
C GLN A 328 -72.94 -23.80 -35.43
N THR A 329 -73.90 -22.90 -35.19
CA THR A 329 -75.15 -22.82 -35.98
C THR A 329 -75.70 -21.40 -35.85
N SER A 330 -75.63 -20.62 -36.95
CA SER A 330 -76.79 -20.16 -37.76
C SER A 330 -77.59 -19.07 -37.04
N GLU A 331 -77.77 -17.86 -37.56
CA GLU A 331 -78.32 -17.60 -38.90
C GLU A 331 -78.09 -16.12 -39.29
N SER A 332 -77.93 -15.93 -40.59
CA SER A 332 -77.83 -14.65 -41.30
C SER A 332 -79.21 -14.01 -41.46
N GLY A 333 -79.31 -12.68 -41.36
CA GLY A 333 -80.45 -11.99 -41.95
C GLY A 333 -80.64 -10.51 -41.62
N LYS A 334 -80.34 -9.67 -42.62
CA LYS A 334 -80.94 -8.35 -42.93
C LYS A 334 -80.60 -7.11 -42.07
N ALA A 335 -79.73 -6.29 -42.67
CA ALA A 335 -80.02 -4.98 -43.29
C ALA A 335 -80.82 -3.90 -42.52
N GLU A 336 -80.17 -2.71 -42.46
CA GLU A 336 -80.68 -1.38 -42.87
C GLU A 336 -80.97 -0.31 -41.78
N GLY A 337 -80.42 0.91 -41.97
CA GLY A 337 -80.82 2.18 -41.34
C GLY A 337 -79.73 2.88 -40.50
N LYS A 338 -78.90 3.80 -41.04
CA LYS A 338 -79.06 5.28 -41.20
C LYS A 338 -79.08 6.14 -39.91
N GLU A 339 -77.95 6.83 -39.71
CA GLU A 339 -77.76 8.29 -39.45
C GLU A 339 -78.15 8.94 -38.08
N PRO A 340 -77.52 10.10 -37.75
CA PRO A 340 -77.10 10.52 -36.41
C PRO A 340 -77.93 11.68 -35.82
N PHE A 341 -77.69 12.05 -34.55
CA PHE A 341 -78.11 13.36 -34.02
C PHE A 341 -77.19 13.86 -32.89
N ASP A 342 -76.53 14.99 -33.16
CA ASP A 342 -76.06 15.97 -32.19
C ASP A 342 -77.25 16.82 -31.70
N SER A 343 -77.32 17.18 -30.42
CA SER A 343 -77.59 18.58 -29.98
C SER A 343 -77.30 18.81 -28.48
N LEU A 344 -76.59 19.92 -28.24
CA LEU A 344 -76.25 20.67 -27.00
C LEU A 344 -77.50 21.24 -26.26
N PRO A 345 -77.46 21.99 -25.12
CA PRO A 345 -76.53 23.11 -24.86
C PRO A 345 -76.15 23.41 -23.38
N ALA A 346 -75.37 24.49 -23.23
CA ALA A 346 -75.23 25.29 -22.00
C ALA A 346 -76.50 26.07 -21.67
#